data_AF-A0A4V1EIN6-F1
#
_entry.id   AF-A0A4V1EIN6-F1
#
_cell.length_a   1.000
_cell.length_b   1.000
_cell.length_c   1.000
_cell.angle_alpha   90.00
_cell.angle_beta   90.00
_cell.angle_gamma   90.00
#
_symmetry.space_group_name_H-M   'P 1'
#
loop_
_entity.id
_entity.type
_entity.pdbx_description
1 polymer ?
#
loop_
_entity_poly.entity_id
_entity_poly.type
_entity_poly.pdbx_seq_one_letter_code
_entity_poly.pdbx_strand_id
1 'polypeptide(L)'
;MTGVMYFAPAVLLVDQTAHAAPIVDPRDSVPFQPTITQTSTGVAAVNIAMPNANGTSTNQYSEFNVDGSGLVLNNSLVSGTPLRGGTLGANPNLKGRTATMILNQVTSTAPSTPAGPLEVFGSPAFVIISNPNGSAVNGLSLTNAPNLVLTMGAPQFITGPGGTPASFANAGALAYQVSSGAAGTTYKRFPTTIRRVRGSSLKKTEIDITSGEHGLPLVSSRS
;
A
#
# COMPACT_ATOMS: atom_id res chain seq x y z
N MET A 1 33.96 57.86 -20.51
CA MET A 1 32.74 57.37 -19.84
C MET A 1 32.76 55.85 -19.91
N THR A 2 33.11 55.18 -18.81
CA THR A 2 33.31 53.72 -18.79
C THR A 2 32.02 53.07 -18.32
N GLY A 3 31.34 52.34 -19.19
CA GLY A 3 30.11 51.63 -18.86
C GLY A 3 30.41 50.32 -18.14
N VAL A 4 29.90 50.16 -16.92
CA VAL A 4 29.97 48.91 -16.17
C VAL A 4 28.73 48.09 -16.52
N MET A 5 28.90 46.98 -17.23
CA MET A 5 27.82 46.01 -17.45
C MET A 5 27.64 45.16 -16.20
N TYR A 6 26.44 45.20 -15.62
CA TYR A 6 26.04 44.32 -14.52
C TYR A 6 25.42 43.05 -15.11
N PHE A 7 26.13 41.92 -15.02
CA PHE A 7 25.55 40.61 -15.29
C PHE A 7 24.78 40.15 -14.04
N ALA A 8 23.46 40.01 -14.15
CA ALA A 8 22.64 39.40 -13.11
C ALA A 8 22.94 37.88 -13.03
N PRO A 9 22.99 37.26 -11.84
CA PRO A 9 23.08 35.82 -11.74
C PRO A 9 21.76 35.18 -12.16
N ALA A 10 21.81 34.28 -13.13
CA ALA A 10 20.69 33.40 -13.44
C ALA A 10 20.45 32.47 -12.24
N VAL A 11 19.30 32.63 -11.59
CA VAL A 11 18.80 31.67 -10.61
C VAL A 11 18.40 30.41 -11.38
N LEU A 12 19.20 29.36 -11.28
CA LEU A 12 18.83 28.04 -11.76
C LEU A 12 17.72 27.52 -10.84
N LEU A 13 16.46 27.64 -11.26
CA LEU A 13 15.37 26.87 -10.66
C LEU A 13 15.68 25.40 -10.94
N VAL A 14 16.14 24.69 -9.90
CA VAL A 14 16.19 23.24 -9.94
C VAL A 14 14.73 22.79 -9.98
N ASP A 15 14.32 22.23 -11.11
CA ASP A 15 13.02 21.59 -11.27
C ASP A 15 12.89 20.55 -10.14
N GLN A 16 12.03 20.82 -9.16
CA GLN A 16 11.71 19.82 -8.14
C GLN A 16 10.98 18.73 -8.91
N THR A 17 11.70 17.65 -9.23
CA THR A 17 11.08 16.44 -9.75
C THR A 17 9.96 16.06 -8.79
N ALA A 18 8.71 16.27 -9.23
CA ALA A 18 7.54 15.96 -8.44
C ALA A 18 7.46 14.44 -8.35
N HIS A 19 7.98 13.88 -7.26
CA HIS A 19 7.81 12.48 -6.93
C HIS A 19 6.36 12.26 -6.53
N ALA A 20 5.69 11.27 -7.14
CA ALA A 20 4.28 10.94 -6.90
C ALA A 20 4.11 10.23 -5.55
N ALA A 21 4.35 10.95 -4.45
CA ALA A 21 4.13 10.45 -3.10
C ALA A 21 2.62 10.21 -2.86
N PRO A 22 2.25 9.22 -2.03
CA PRO A 22 0.87 9.07 -1.58
C PRO A 22 0.38 10.34 -0.87
N ILE A 23 -0.89 10.69 -1.07
CA ILE A 23 -1.52 11.83 -0.41
C ILE A 23 -2.41 11.29 0.69
N VAL A 24 -2.17 11.69 1.93
CA VAL A 24 -2.96 11.28 3.11
C VAL A 24 -4.38 11.83 3.02
N ASP A 25 -5.38 11.07 3.45
CA ASP A 25 -6.73 11.62 3.66
C ASP A 25 -6.82 12.35 5.01
N PRO A 26 -6.92 13.70 5.03
CA PRO A 26 -6.96 14.47 6.27
C PRO A 26 -8.30 14.37 7.02
N ARG A 27 -9.33 13.79 6.41
CA ARG A 27 -10.68 13.68 7.01
C ARG A 27 -10.85 12.42 7.85
N ASP A 28 -9.88 11.52 7.80
CA ASP A 28 -9.92 10.25 8.50
C ASP A 28 -9.57 10.35 9.98
N SER A 29 -9.93 9.30 10.73
CA SER A 29 -9.54 9.19 12.13
C SER A 29 -8.00 9.06 12.27
N VAL A 30 -7.43 9.74 13.27
CA VAL A 30 -5.98 9.73 13.59
C VAL A 30 -5.32 8.33 13.55
N PRO A 31 -5.95 7.23 14.00
CA PRO A 31 -5.36 5.89 13.93
C PRO A 31 -5.06 5.38 12.52
N PHE A 32 -5.59 6.03 11.47
CA PHE A 32 -5.45 5.62 10.08
C PHE A 32 -4.63 6.59 9.23
N GLN A 33 -4.09 7.65 9.84
CA GLN A 33 -3.31 8.66 9.13
C GLN A 33 -1.82 8.30 9.19
N PRO A 34 -1.20 7.87 8.08
CA PRO A 34 0.25 7.81 8.01
C PRO A 34 0.86 9.21 7.93
N THR A 35 2.17 9.32 8.09
CA THR A 35 2.90 10.56 7.81
C THR A 35 3.83 10.36 6.61
N ILE A 36 3.78 11.28 5.66
CA ILE A 36 4.66 11.26 4.48
C ILE A 36 5.94 12.02 4.80
N THR A 37 7.06 11.42 4.42
CA THR A 37 8.40 11.95 4.55
C THR A 37 9.22 11.49 3.33
N GLN A 38 10.54 11.60 3.40
CA GLN A 38 11.44 11.15 2.35
C GLN A 38 12.77 10.68 2.95
N THR A 39 13.48 9.82 2.22
CA THR A 39 14.87 9.49 2.55
C THR A 39 15.77 10.69 2.33
N SER A 40 17.00 10.64 2.86
CA SER A 40 17.99 11.72 2.64
C SER A 40 18.39 11.93 1.17
N THR A 41 17.98 11.04 0.27
CA THR A 41 18.18 11.14 -1.18
C THR A 41 16.89 11.47 -1.95
N GLY A 42 15.80 11.80 -1.26
CA GLY A 42 14.56 12.28 -1.87
C GLY A 42 13.54 11.20 -2.24
N VAL A 43 13.78 9.92 -1.95
CA VAL A 43 12.77 8.87 -2.21
C VAL A 43 11.62 9.03 -1.22
N ALA A 44 10.38 9.09 -1.72
CA ALA A 44 9.19 9.21 -0.88
C ALA A 44 9.10 8.05 0.13
N ALA A 45 8.74 8.38 1.36
CA ALA A 45 8.61 7.41 2.44
C ALA A 45 7.32 7.64 3.24
N VAL A 46 6.65 6.56 3.60
CA VAL A 46 5.44 6.54 4.43
C VAL A 46 5.82 6.01 5.80
N ASN A 47 5.76 6.85 6.82
CA ASN A 47 5.69 6.39 8.20
C ASN A 47 4.28 5.84 8.44
N ILE A 48 4.15 4.51 8.29
CA ILE A 48 2.86 3.82 8.46
C ILE A 48 2.26 4.09 9.84
N ALA A 49 0.94 4.07 9.92
CA ALA A 49 0.21 4.25 11.18
C ALA A 49 0.50 3.12 12.18
N MET A 50 0.20 3.37 13.45
CA MET A 50 0.38 2.37 14.52
C MET A 50 -0.42 1.09 14.21
N PRO A 51 0.20 -0.10 14.22
CA PRO A 51 -0.53 -1.34 14.01
C PRO A 51 -1.45 -1.66 15.20
N ASN A 52 -2.59 -2.32 14.94
CA ASN A 52 -3.46 -2.86 15.98
C ASN A 52 -2.82 -4.05 16.72
N ALA A 53 -3.53 -4.60 17.71
CA ALA A 53 -3.07 -5.72 18.53
C ALA A 53 -2.63 -6.96 17.72
N ASN A 54 -3.24 -7.16 16.54
CA ASN A 54 -2.99 -8.27 15.64
C ASN A 54 -1.97 -7.94 14.52
N GLY A 55 -1.30 -6.78 14.60
CA GLY A 55 -0.22 -6.40 13.69
C GLY A 55 -0.68 -5.74 12.38
N THR A 56 -1.95 -5.34 12.26
CA THR A 56 -2.46 -4.62 11.09
C THR A 56 -2.27 -3.12 11.24
N SER A 57 -1.48 -2.52 10.36
CA SER A 57 -1.41 -1.06 10.17
C SER A 57 -2.31 -0.66 9.01
N THR A 58 -3.27 0.22 9.26
CA THR A 58 -4.19 0.75 8.23
C THR A 58 -3.83 2.19 7.94
N ASN A 59 -3.65 2.49 6.65
CA ASN A 59 -3.16 3.76 6.15
C ASN A 59 -4.13 4.24 5.07
N GLN A 60 -4.77 5.37 5.31
CA GLN A 60 -5.75 5.92 4.38
C GLN A 60 -5.18 7.11 3.61
N TYR A 61 -5.50 7.13 2.32
CA TYR A 61 -4.97 8.06 1.34
C TYR A 61 -6.09 8.62 0.48
N SER A 62 -5.98 9.89 0.08
CA SER A 62 -6.73 10.36 -1.07
C SER A 62 -6.13 9.84 -2.37
N GLU A 63 -4.82 9.61 -2.44
CA GLU A 63 -4.15 9.03 -3.61
C GLU A 63 -3.01 8.11 -3.17
N PHE A 64 -2.86 6.96 -3.82
CA PHE A 64 -1.75 6.05 -3.59
C PHE A 64 -1.10 5.68 -4.92
N ASN A 65 -0.02 6.39 -5.24
CA ASN A 65 0.77 6.22 -6.46
C ASN A 65 2.20 5.81 -6.09
N VAL A 66 2.84 5.05 -6.99
CA VAL A 66 4.25 4.67 -6.85
C VAL A 66 4.89 4.86 -8.21
N ASP A 67 5.67 5.93 -8.38
CA ASP A 67 6.38 6.21 -9.62
C ASP A 67 7.70 5.42 -9.73
N GLY A 68 8.45 5.61 -10.82
CA GLY A 68 9.71 4.91 -11.08
C GLY A 68 10.82 5.14 -10.05
N SER A 69 10.76 6.23 -9.26
CA SER A 69 11.66 6.50 -8.14
C SER A 69 11.38 5.56 -6.96
N GLY A 70 10.15 5.06 -6.88
CA GLY A 70 9.67 4.13 -5.88
C GLY A 70 9.14 4.77 -4.61
N LEU A 71 8.67 3.92 -3.70
CA LEU A 71 8.08 4.29 -2.42
C LEU A 71 8.60 3.38 -1.31
N VAL A 72 8.91 3.96 -0.15
CA VAL A 72 9.31 3.22 1.05
C VAL A 72 8.18 3.24 2.09
N LEU A 73 7.68 2.07 2.49
CA LEU A 73 6.84 1.89 3.67
C LEU A 73 7.75 1.68 4.89
N ASN A 74 7.86 2.68 5.76
CA ASN A 74 8.72 2.63 6.93
C ASN A 74 8.07 1.83 8.07
N ASN A 75 8.45 0.55 8.18
CA ASN A 75 8.05 -0.36 9.26
C ASN A 75 9.22 -0.63 10.23
N SER A 76 10.11 0.35 10.41
CA SER A 76 11.31 0.20 11.23
C SER A 76 11.18 0.88 12.60
N LEU A 77 11.63 0.19 13.64
CA LEU A 77 11.77 0.76 15.00
C LEU A 77 13.10 1.49 15.21
N VAL A 78 14.01 1.40 14.23
CA VAL A 78 15.34 2.02 14.28
C VAL A 78 15.65 2.73 12.97
N SER A 79 16.49 3.76 13.03
CA SER A 79 16.97 4.46 11.83
C SER A 79 17.91 3.56 11.01
N GLY A 80 17.99 3.79 9.70
CA GLY A 80 18.91 3.05 8.84
C GLY A 80 18.80 3.47 7.37
N THR A 81 19.18 2.56 6.48
CA THR A 81 19.31 2.81 5.05
C THR A 81 18.38 1.87 4.28
N PRO A 82 17.26 2.36 3.73
CA PRO A 82 16.44 1.60 2.79
C PRO A 82 17.24 1.20 1.55
N LEU A 83 16.87 0.08 0.92
CA LEU A 83 17.49 -0.37 -0.33
C LEU A 83 17.22 0.59 -1.49
N ARG A 84 16.16 1.41 -1.41
CA ARG A 84 15.92 2.53 -2.32
C ARG A 84 16.92 3.69 -2.20
N GLY A 85 17.78 3.68 -1.19
CA GLY A 85 18.86 4.65 -1.03
C GLY A 85 18.58 5.76 -0.02
N GLY A 86 19.65 6.45 0.36
CA GLY A 86 19.63 7.44 1.42
C GLY A 86 19.41 6.82 2.81
N THR A 87 19.30 7.69 3.80
CA THR A 87 18.99 7.31 5.19
C THR A 87 17.55 7.68 5.52
N LEU A 88 16.95 6.93 6.44
CA LEU A 88 15.61 7.15 6.94
C LEU A 88 15.58 6.89 8.46
N GLY A 89 14.88 7.76 9.19
CA GLY A 89 14.70 7.60 10.63
C GLY A 89 13.79 6.43 11.01
N ALA A 90 13.82 6.02 12.27
CA ALA A 90 12.79 5.14 12.83
C ALA A 90 11.38 5.72 12.62
N ASN A 91 10.38 4.86 12.42
CA ASN A 91 9.01 5.31 12.31
C ASN A 91 8.45 5.68 13.71
N PRO A 92 8.14 6.96 13.99
CA PRO A 92 7.68 7.41 15.30
C PRO A 92 6.25 6.92 15.67
N ASN A 93 5.49 6.42 14.69
CA ASN A 93 4.11 5.99 14.85
C ASN A 93 4.00 4.58 15.45
N LEU A 94 5.05 3.75 15.35
CA LEU A 94 4.98 2.33 15.69
C LEU A 94 4.92 2.03 17.20
N LYS A 95 5.28 2.99 18.07
CA LYS A 95 5.24 2.85 19.54
C LYS A 95 5.83 1.53 20.07
N GLY A 96 6.91 1.06 19.44
CA GLY A 96 7.62 -0.17 19.83
C GLY A 96 7.10 -1.46 19.18
N ARG A 97 6.09 -1.42 18.31
CA ARG A 97 5.58 -2.59 17.58
C ARG A 97 5.49 -2.35 16.08
N THR A 98 6.12 -3.23 15.31
CA THR A 98 6.04 -3.25 13.85
C THR A 98 4.75 -3.90 13.36
N ALA A 99 4.32 -3.54 12.15
CA ALA A 99 3.22 -4.20 11.47
C ALA A 99 3.67 -5.54 10.87
N THR A 100 2.77 -6.52 10.84
CA THR A 100 2.88 -7.75 10.04
C THR A 100 2.07 -7.65 8.75
N MET A 101 1.10 -6.74 8.70
CA MET A 101 0.29 -6.40 7.54
C MET A 101 0.09 -4.88 7.45
N ILE A 102 0.30 -4.33 6.26
CA ILE A 102 0.17 -2.91 5.94
C ILE A 102 -0.94 -2.77 4.89
N LEU A 103 -2.09 -2.29 5.32
CA LEU A 103 -3.21 -1.92 4.45
C LEU A 103 -3.03 -0.47 4.01
N ASN A 104 -2.93 -0.26 2.70
CA ASN A 104 -2.97 1.05 2.05
C ASN A 104 -4.31 1.18 1.34
N GLN A 105 -5.18 2.05 1.84
CA GLN A 105 -6.54 2.21 1.33
C GLN A 105 -6.70 3.60 0.74
N VAL A 106 -7.15 3.66 -0.51
CA VAL A 106 -7.61 4.90 -1.13
C VAL A 106 -9.10 5.09 -0.81
N THR A 107 -9.43 6.22 -0.22
CA THR A 107 -10.79 6.59 0.22
C THR A 107 -11.47 7.59 -0.71
N SER A 108 -10.69 8.29 -1.54
CA SER A 108 -11.20 9.22 -2.54
C SER A 108 -11.72 8.50 -3.80
N THR A 109 -12.14 9.26 -4.80
CA THR A 109 -12.51 8.76 -6.14
C THR A 109 -11.32 8.66 -7.09
N ALA A 110 -10.09 8.95 -6.64
CA ALA A 110 -8.90 8.94 -7.49
C ALA A 110 -8.44 7.50 -7.79
N PRO A 111 -8.04 7.18 -9.03
CA PRO A 111 -7.41 5.90 -9.36
C PRO A 111 -5.99 5.84 -8.77
N SER A 112 -5.47 4.63 -8.59
CA SER A 112 -4.09 4.39 -8.15
C SER A 112 -3.21 3.89 -9.29
N THR A 113 -1.99 4.42 -9.37
CA THR A 113 -0.95 3.96 -10.31
C THR A 113 0.32 3.48 -9.56
N PRO A 114 0.27 2.33 -8.86
CA PRO A 114 1.47 1.75 -8.27
C PRO A 114 2.27 1.05 -9.39
N ALA A 115 3.19 1.79 -10.01
CA ALA A 115 3.90 1.38 -11.22
C ALA A 115 5.43 1.23 -11.03
N GLY A 116 5.96 1.53 -9.85
CA GLY A 116 7.39 1.43 -9.56
C GLY A 116 7.75 0.59 -8.33
N PRO A 117 9.00 0.67 -7.86
CA PRO A 117 9.48 -0.12 -6.73
C PRO A 117 8.80 0.25 -5.40
N LEU A 118 8.28 -0.74 -4.69
CA LEU A 118 7.73 -0.58 -3.35
C LEU A 118 8.56 -1.40 -2.35
N GLU A 119 9.13 -0.72 -1.35
CA GLU A 119 9.95 -1.33 -0.31
C GLU A 119 9.26 -1.24 1.05
N VAL A 120 9.28 -2.32 1.85
CA VAL A 120 9.04 -2.23 3.29
C VAL A 120 10.38 -2.09 4.00
N PHE A 121 10.70 -0.92 4.55
CA PHE A 121 11.93 -0.71 5.31
C PHE A 121 11.75 -1.18 6.76
N GLY A 122 12.75 -1.91 7.29
CA GLY A 122 12.70 -2.50 8.63
C GLY A 122 12.09 -3.91 8.63
N SER A 123 11.14 -4.17 9.52
CA SER A 123 10.54 -5.51 9.64
C SER A 123 9.67 -5.83 8.41
N PRO A 124 9.80 -7.03 7.81
CA PRO A 124 8.98 -7.43 6.67
C PRO A 124 7.48 -7.46 7.02
N ALA A 125 6.63 -7.07 6.07
CA ALA A 125 5.18 -7.08 6.26
C ALA A 125 4.44 -7.37 4.94
N PHE A 126 3.25 -7.95 5.03
CA PHE A 126 2.37 -8.10 3.88
C PHE A 126 1.83 -6.72 3.48
N VAL A 127 1.69 -6.48 2.19
CA VAL A 127 1.15 -5.22 1.67
C VAL A 127 -0.20 -5.49 1.04
N ILE A 128 -1.17 -4.65 1.36
CA ILE A 128 -2.46 -4.62 0.70
C ILE A 128 -2.64 -3.22 0.12
N ILE A 129 -3.05 -3.14 -1.14
CA ILE A 129 -3.48 -1.90 -1.78
C ILE A 129 -4.95 -2.06 -2.13
N SER A 130 -5.79 -1.22 -1.53
CA SER A 130 -7.23 -1.21 -1.70
C SER A 130 -7.66 0.10 -2.33
N ASN A 131 -8.08 0.08 -3.60
CA ASN A 131 -8.64 1.25 -4.26
C ASN A 131 -9.94 0.87 -5.01
N PRO A 132 -11.12 1.30 -4.52
CA PRO A 132 -12.40 1.03 -5.16
C PRO A 132 -12.52 1.54 -6.60
N ASN A 133 -11.74 2.55 -6.97
CA ASN A 133 -11.74 3.13 -8.31
C ASN A 133 -10.84 2.34 -9.29
N GLY A 134 -10.19 1.27 -8.82
CA GLY A 134 -9.26 0.46 -9.59
C GLY A 134 -7.81 0.88 -9.43
N SER A 135 -6.91 -0.05 -9.77
CA SER A 135 -5.47 0.16 -9.80
C SER A 135 -4.89 -0.33 -11.12
N ALA A 136 -4.20 0.54 -11.86
CA ALA A 136 -3.43 0.13 -13.03
C ALA A 136 -2.01 -0.22 -12.57
N VAL A 137 -1.64 -1.49 -12.69
CA VAL A 137 -0.33 -1.98 -12.24
C VAL A 137 0.49 -2.40 -13.45
N ASN A 138 1.53 -1.64 -13.74
CA ASN A 138 2.54 -1.97 -14.74
C ASN A 138 3.90 -1.58 -14.18
N GLY A 139 4.77 -2.56 -13.88
CA GLY A 139 6.12 -2.30 -13.34
C GLY A 139 6.27 -2.32 -11.82
N LEU A 140 5.23 -2.65 -11.05
CA LEU A 140 5.32 -2.79 -9.60
C LEU A 140 6.30 -3.92 -9.22
N SER A 141 7.30 -3.59 -8.41
CA SER A 141 8.24 -4.55 -7.84
C SER A 141 8.29 -4.40 -6.33
N LEU A 142 8.46 -5.52 -5.62
CA LEU A 142 8.38 -5.55 -4.16
C LEU A 142 9.75 -5.85 -3.56
N THR A 143 10.11 -5.12 -2.51
CA THR A 143 11.28 -5.38 -1.68
C THR A 143 10.84 -5.54 -0.23
N ASN A 144 11.24 -6.63 0.43
CA ASN A 144 10.90 -6.92 1.82
C ASN A 144 9.38 -6.96 2.14
N ALA A 145 8.55 -7.11 1.10
CA ALA A 145 7.11 -7.32 1.19
C ALA A 145 6.79 -8.72 0.65
N PRO A 146 6.77 -9.76 1.50
CA PRO A 146 6.68 -11.15 1.05
C PRO A 146 5.36 -11.51 0.36
N ASN A 147 4.30 -10.72 0.53
CA ASN A 147 3.02 -10.88 -0.19
C ASN A 147 2.43 -9.51 -0.53
N LEU A 148 1.69 -9.47 -1.63
CA LEU A 148 0.92 -8.31 -2.08
C LEU A 148 -0.52 -8.73 -2.43
N VAL A 149 -1.50 -7.97 -1.95
CA VAL A 149 -2.90 -8.06 -2.36
C VAL A 149 -3.30 -6.73 -3.01
N LEU A 150 -3.95 -6.82 -4.17
CA LEU A 150 -4.60 -5.69 -4.83
C LEU A 150 -6.11 -5.95 -4.82
N THR A 151 -6.89 -4.97 -4.38
CA THR A 151 -8.34 -5.12 -4.29
C THR A 151 -9.07 -3.82 -4.62
N MET A 152 -10.26 -3.97 -5.20
CA MET A 152 -11.22 -2.88 -5.43
C MET A 152 -12.31 -2.84 -4.36
N GLY A 153 -12.31 -3.79 -3.41
CA GLY A 153 -13.28 -3.80 -2.33
C GLY A 153 -12.84 -2.91 -1.17
N ALA A 154 -13.77 -2.19 -0.56
CA ALA A 154 -13.49 -1.51 0.70
C ALA A 154 -13.24 -2.56 1.82
N PRO A 155 -12.16 -2.43 2.61
CA PRO A 155 -11.87 -3.34 3.70
C PRO A 155 -12.91 -3.20 4.81
N GLN A 156 -13.20 -4.33 5.45
CA GLN A 156 -14.07 -4.47 6.61
C GLN A 156 -13.31 -5.22 7.69
N PHE A 157 -13.27 -4.67 8.88
CA PHE A 157 -12.62 -5.29 10.03
C PHE A 157 -13.52 -6.39 10.62
N ILE A 158 -12.95 -7.57 10.84
CA ILE A 158 -13.67 -8.70 11.45
C ILE A 158 -12.84 -9.34 12.57
N THR A 159 -13.50 -9.99 13.53
CA THR A 159 -12.85 -10.60 14.71
C THR A 159 -11.81 -11.68 14.34
N GLY A 160 -11.97 -12.33 13.20
CA GLY A 160 -11.05 -13.33 12.66
C GLY A 160 -11.59 -13.89 11.34
N PRO A 161 -10.90 -14.85 10.69
CA PRO A 161 -11.36 -15.38 9.40
C PRO A 161 -12.77 -15.99 9.48
N GLY A 162 -13.76 -15.35 8.82
CA GLY A 162 -15.17 -15.76 8.89
C GLY A 162 -15.92 -15.30 10.15
N GLY A 163 -15.29 -14.44 10.96
CA GLY A 163 -15.88 -13.83 12.14
C GLY A 163 -16.85 -12.69 11.80
N THR A 164 -17.34 -12.04 12.86
CA THR A 164 -18.29 -10.93 12.76
C THR A 164 -17.56 -9.59 12.58
N PRO A 165 -18.27 -8.53 12.13
CA PRO A 165 -17.74 -7.18 12.14
C PRO A 165 -17.13 -6.79 13.49
N ALA A 166 -16.00 -6.10 13.44
CA ALA A 166 -15.24 -5.67 14.61
C ALA A 166 -14.74 -4.24 14.44
N SER A 167 -14.41 -3.57 15.54
CA SER A 167 -13.60 -2.35 15.49
C SER A 167 -12.16 -2.68 15.10
N PHE A 168 -11.42 -1.70 14.56
CA PHE A 168 -10.00 -1.84 14.23
C PHE A 168 -9.17 -2.44 15.38
N ALA A 169 -9.42 -1.99 16.61
CA ALA A 169 -8.69 -2.44 17.80
C ALA A 169 -8.85 -3.96 18.05
N ASN A 170 -10.02 -4.52 17.73
CA ASN A 170 -10.38 -5.92 17.96
C ASN A 170 -10.31 -6.76 16.68
N ALA A 171 -9.89 -6.18 15.55
CA ALA A 171 -9.88 -6.84 14.26
C ALA A 171 -8.73 -7.86 14.20
N GLY A 172 -9.07 -9.13 14.03
CA GLY A 172 -8.14 -10.23 13.79
C GLY A 172 -7.97 -10.59 12.32
N ALA A 173 -8.82 -10.06 11.43
CA ALA A 173 -8.70 -10.21 9.99
C ALA A 173 -9.39 -9.07 9.24
N LEU A 174 -9.17 -9.02 7.93
CA LEU A 174 -9.87 -8.16 6.98
C LEU A 174 -10.76 -9.01 6.08
N ALA A 175 -11.96 -8.51 5.81
CA ALA A 175 -12.81 -8.95 4.71
C ALA A 175 -12.97 -7.80 3.72
N TYR A 176 -13.30 -8.11 2.47
CA TYR A 176 -13.49 -7.10 1.43
C TYR A 176 -14.86 -7.29 0.81
N GLN A 177 -15.63 -6.20 0.74
CA GLN A 177 -16.88 -6.20 -0.02
C GLN A 177 -16.59 -5.89 -1.48
N VAL A 178 -16.93 -6.82 -2.37
CA VAL A 178 -16.90 -6.59 -3.82
C VAL A 178 -18.34 -6.51 -4.30
N SER A 179 -18.82 -5.32 -4.66
CA SER A 179 -20.10 -5.16 -5.35
C SER A 179 -19.91 -5.53 -6.82
N SER A 180 -20.05 -6.80 -7.17
CA SER A 180 -20.43 -7.17 -8.54
C SER A 180 -21.89 -6.77 -8.73
N GLY A 181 -22.27 -6.15 -9.85
CA GLY A 181 -23.58 -5.52 -10.11
C GLY A 181 -24.86 -6.38 -10.04
N ALA A 182 -24.88 -7.48 -9.29
CA ALA A 182 -26.07 -8.17 -8.81
C ALA A 182 -26.09 -8.06 -7.28
N ALA A 183 -27.24 -7.76 -6.67
CA ALA A 183 -27.42 -7.48 -5.25
C ALA A 183 -26.98 -8.61 -4.29
N GLY A 184 -25.67 -8.77 -4.11
CA GLY A 184 -25.05 -9.80 -3.29
C GLY A 184 -23.64 -9.40 -2.86
N THR A 185 -23.50 -8.96 -1.61
CA THR A 185 -22.22 -8.73 -0.96
C THR A 185 -21.42 -10.03 -0.91
N THR A 186 -20.29 -10.10 -1.62
CA THR A 186 -19.35 -11.22 -1.51
C THR A 186 -18.14 -10.80 -0.69
N TYR A 187 -17.92 -11.43 0.47
CA TYR A 187 -16.75 -11.23 1.32
C TYR A 187 -15.63 -12.20 0.92
N LYS A 188 -14.50 -11.70 0.40
CA LYS A 188 -13.32 -12.56 0.11
C LYS A 188 -12.33 -12.55 1.29
N ARG A 189 -11.88 -13.75 1.68
CA ARG A 189 -11.04 -14.02 2.87
C ARG A 189 -9.56 -14.06 2.49
N PHE A 190 -8.70 -13.37 3.24
CA PHE A 190 -7.25 -13.65 3.25
C PHE A 190 -6.86 -14.22 4.62
N PRO A 191 -6.22 -15.40 4.69
CA PRO A 191 -5.82 -15.96 5.98
C PRO A 191 -4.63 -15.16 6.55
N THR A 192 -4.68 -14.88 7.87
CA THR A 192 -3.58 -14.28 8.65
C THR A 192 -2.41 -15.24 8.90
N THR A 193 -2.45 -16.46 8.35
CA THR A 193 -1.36 -17.44 8.35
C THR A 193 -1.29 -18.09 6.96
N ILE A 194 -0.27 -17.78 6.17
CA ILE A 194 -0.05 -18.41 4.85
C ILE A 194 1.11 -19.41 4.96
N ARG A 195 0.81 -20.67 4.65
CA ARG A 195 1.80 -21.74 4.52
C ARG A 195 2.62 -21.52 3.25
N ARG A 196 3.94 -21.43 3.40
CA ARG A 196 4.93 -21.30 2.33
C ARG A 196 4.71 -22.34 1.23
N VAL A 197 4.36 -21.90 0.02
CA VAL A 197 4.44 -22.74 -1.18
C VAL A 197 5.86 -22.59 -1.75
N ARG A 198 6.65 -23.68 -1.77
CA ARG A 198 7.96 -23.72 -2.42
C ARG A 198 7.75 -24.02 -3.91
N GLY A 199 8.24 -23.14 -4.78
CA GLY A 199 8.29 -23.37 -6.22
C GLY A 199 9.10 -22.26 -6.90
N SER A 200 10.18 -22.68 -7.53
CA SER A 200 11.22 -21.90 -8.19
C SER A 200 10.75 -21.13 -9.43
N SER A 201 11.35 -19.94 -9.64
CA SER A 201 11.10 -18.99 -10.73
C SER A 201 9.82 -18.18 -10.53
N LEU A 202 9.88 -16.86 -10.75
CA LEU A 202 8.79 -15.89 -10.56
C LEU A 202 7.61 -16.22 -11.49
N LYS A 203 6.83 -17.23 -11.10
CA LYS A 203 5.59 -17.66 -11.71
C LYS A 203 4.57 -17.61 -10.60
N LYS A 204 3.70 -16.61 -10.67
CA LYS A 204 2.50 -16.48 -9.85
C LYS A 204 2.80 -16.14 -8.37
N THR A 205 3.23 -14.90 -8.13
CA THR A 205 2.59 -14.16 -7.01
C THR A 205 1.10 -14.27 -7.27
N GLU A 206 0.32 -14.76 -6.31
CA GLU A 206 -1.12 -14.93 -6.43
C GLU A 206 -1.76 -13.55 -6.65
N ILE A 207 -1.83 -13.14 -7.91
CA ILE A 207 -2.63 -12.02 -8.39
C ILE A 207 -4.05 -12.53 -8.40
N ASP A 208 -4.74 -12.34 -7.29
CA ASP A 208 -6.14 -12.68 -7.14
C ASP A 208 -7.00 -11.54 -7.73
N ILE A 209 -6.84 -11.25 -9.04
CA ILE A 209 -7.77 -10.37 -9.76
C ILE A 209 -9.10 -11.11 -9.83
N THR A 210 -10.06 -10.71 -9.01
CA THR A 210 -11.45 -11.17 -9.11
C THR A 210 -12.29 -10.08 -9.74
N SER A 211 -12.12 -9.87 -11.05
CA SER A 211 -13.18 -9.29 -11.88
C SER A 211 -14.04 -10.46 -12.35
N GLY A 212 -15.27 -10.57 -11.83
CA GLY A 212 -16.20 -11.62 -12.23
C GLY A 212 -16.67 -11.42 -13.67
N GLU A 213 -16.44 -12.40 -14.52
CA GLU A 213 -17.40 -12.99 -15.47
C GLU A 213 -16.85 -14.35 -15.90
N HIS A 214 -17.53 -15.43 -15.51
CA HIS A 214 -17.45 -16.69 -16.25
C HIS A 214 -18.85 -17.31 -16.26
N GLY A 215 -19.70 -16.76 -17.14
CA GLY A 215 -20.77 -17.56 -17.71
C GLY A 215 -20.17 -18.41 -18.82
N LEU A 216 -20.15 -19.73 -18.65
CA LEU A 216 -20.40 -20.73 -19.70
C LEU A 216 -20.88 -22.04 -19.04
N PRO A 217 -21.81 -22.78 -19.68
CA PRO A 217 -22.70 -23.72 -19.01
C PRO A 217 -22.02 -25.05 -18.67
N LEU A 218 -22.38 -25.63 -17.52
CA LEU A 218 -22.07 -27.03 -17.21
C LEU A 218 -22.88 -27.92 -18.16
N VAL A 219 -22.16 -28.66 -19.00
CA VAL A 219 -22.69 -29.79 -19.76
C VAL A 219 -23.26 -30.80 -18.76
N SER A 220 -24.54 -31.09 -18.92
CA SER A 220 -25.25 -32.16 -18.22
C SER A 220 -24.61 -33.52 -18.54
N SER A 221 -24.03 -34.20 -17.56
CA SER A 221 -23.97 -35.66 -17.59
C SER A 221 -25.19 -36.21 -16.84
N ARG A 222 -26.23 -36.57 -17.59
CA ARG A 222 -27.27 -37.49 -17.11
C ARG A 222 -26.94 -38.89 -17.64
N SER A 223 -27.02 -39.85 -16.70
CA SER A 223 -27.14 -41.31 -16.87
C SER A 223 -26.02 -42.01 -17.63
#